data_AF-A0AAW7T524-F1
#
_entry.id   AF-A0AAW7T524-F1
#
_cell.length_a   1.000
_cell.length_b   1.000
_cell.length_c   1.000
_cell.angle_alpha   90.00
_cell.angle_beta   90.00
_cell.angle_gamma   90.00
#
_symmetry.space_group_name_H-M   'P 1'
#
loop_
_entity.id
_entity.type
_entity.pdbx_description
1 polymer ?
#
loop_
_entity_poly.entity_id
_entity_poly.type
_entity_poly.pdbx_seq_one_letter_code
_entity_poly.pdbx_strand_id
1 'polypeptide(L)'
;MNEPTAGTVADKVADKVAGALERLVDARMLILGISFLLYLDIWLINANLDPHQITIDGALGKMKLLSIGDVAVFVVSYSLLMSATIPAIRMVYIAFMSSFVPSSSGSAEQSVEGRQLSRWALGVVVFAVWDGAVGYFQFGKYRGAVAFLVDRLAGDGIAVDIFRVSASLFFLFCLLLALERDG
;
A
#
# COMPACT_ATOMS: atom_id res chain seq x y z
N MET A 1 46.54 -29.79 13.34
CA MET A 1 45.75 -28.92 12.44
C MET A 1 44.40 -29.60 12.25
N ASN A 2 43.34 -29.09 12.86
CA ASN A 2 41.94 -29.49 12.62
C ASN A 2 41.07 -28.22 12.71
N GLU A 3 39.97 -28.25 11.95
CA GLU A 3 39.27 -27.15 11.28
C GLU A 3 38.48 -26.16 12.16
N PRO A 4 38.18 -24.96 11.62
CA PRO A 4 36.95 -24.24 11.91
C PRO A 4 36.13 -24.05 10.61
N THR A 5 35.31 -25.03 10.25
CA THR A 5 34.44 -24.97 9.04
C THR A 5 32.95 -24.77 9.36
N ALA A 6 32.56 -24.71 10.63
CA ALA A 6 31.16 -24.57 11.05
C ALA A 6 30.64 -23.11 11.06
N GLY A 7 31.51 -22.10 11.20
CA GLY A 7 31.10 -20.69 11.27
C GLY A 7 30.68 -20.08 9.93
N THR A 8 31.27 -20.55 8.82
CA THR A 8 31.21 -19.84 7.52
C THR A 8 29.90 -20.05 6.76
N VAL A 9 29.19 -21.16 6.99
CA VAL A 9 27.90 -21.45 6.34
C VAL A 9 26.76 -20.82 7.13
N ALA A 10 26.82 -20.88 8.47
CA ALA A 10 25.84 -20.25 9.34
C ALA A 10 25.83 -18.73 9.18
N ASP A 11 27.01 -18.08 9.11
CA ASP A 11 27.12 -16.64 8.88
C ASP A 11 26.58 -16.23 7.51
N LYS A 12 26.89 -16.99 6.45
CA LYS A 12 26.35 -16.72 5.10
C LYS A 12 24.84 -16.90 5.01
N VAL A 13 24.28 -17.83 5.75
CA VAL A 13 22.82 -18.03 5.83
C VAL A 13 22.20 -16.90 6.66
N ALA A 14 22.81 -16.51 7.78
CA ALA A 14 22.37 -15.39 8.60
C ALA A 14 22.36 -14.07 7.81
N ASP A 15 23.41 -13.78 7.04
CA ASP A 15 23.49 -12.58 6.19
C ASP A 15 22.44 -12.57 5.08
N LYS A 16 22.19 -13.72 4.44
CA LYS A 16 21.12 -13.85 3.44
C LYS A 16 19.74 -13.70 4.05
N VAL A 17 19.52 -14.26 5.23
CA VAL A 17 18.25 -14.14 5.97
C VAL A 17 18.06 -12.71 6.44
N ALA A 18 19.09 -12.06 7.00
CA ALA A 18 19.06 -10.67 7.44
C ALA A 18 18.80 -9.72 6.26
N GLY A 19 19.50 -9.89 5.13
CA GLY A 19 19.29 -9.08 3.94
C GLY A 19 17.93 -9.33 3.26
N ALA A 20 17.39 -10.55 3.34
CA ALA A 20 16.02 -10.83 2.94
C ALA A 20 15.01 -10.19 3.88
N LEU A 21 15.26 -10.23 5.19
CA LEU A 21 14.41 -9.62 6.22
C LEU A 21 14.36 -8.10 6.05
N GLU A 22 15.50 -7.45 5.85
CA GLU A 22 15.64 -6.01 5.65
C GLU A 22 14.87 -5.56 4.39
N ARG A 23 15.04 -6.26 3.27
CA ARG A 23 14.26 -6.01 2.04
C ARG A 23 12.76 -6.22 2.24
N LEU A 24 12.37 -7.21 3.04
CA LEU A 24 10.96 -7.50 3.33
C LEU A 24 10.36 -6.44 4.28
N VAL A 25 11.14 -5.93 5.22
CA VAL A 25 10.77 -4.79 6.08
C VAL A 25 10.63 -3.51 5.26
N ASP A 26 11.57 -3.23 4.36
CA ASP A 26 11.51 -2.07 3.46
C ASP A 26 10.29 -2.10 2.54
N ALA A 27 10.00 -3.26 1.93
CA ALA A 27 8.80 -3.42 1.10
C ALA A 27 7.50 -3.25 1.91
N ARG A 28 7.47 -3.78 3.12
CA ARG A 28 6.36 -3.65 4.07
C ARG A 28 6.09 -2.19 4.44
N MET A 29 7.14 -1.46 4.82
CA MET A 29 7.04 -0.05 5.16
C MET A 29 6.69 0.81 3.96
N LEU A 30 7.21 0.49 2.77
CA LEU A 30 6.88 1.17 1.52
C LEU A 30 5.39 1.03 1.19
N ILE A 31 4.86 -0.19 1.21
CA ILE A 31 3.44 -0.46 0.94
C ILE A 31 2.55 0.24 1.97
N LEU A 32 2.91 0.18 3.25
CA LEU A 32 2.18 0.87 4.31
C LEU A 32 2.23 2.40 4.16
N GLY A 33 3.36 2.95 3.74
CA GLY A 33 3.53 4.37 3.46
C GLY A 33 2.69 4.82 2.27
N ILE A 34 2.68 4.04 1.19
CA ILE A 34 1.85 4.33 0.01
C ILE A 34 0.35 4.23 0.35
N SER A 35 -0.08 3.22 1.12
CA SER A 35 -1.48 3.13 1.55
C SER A 35 -1.88 4.32 2.42
N PHE A 36 -0.98 4.77 3.31
CA PHE A 36 -1.21 5.94 4.13
C PHE A 36 -1.33 7.22 3.30
N LEU A 37 -0.46 7.40 2.29
CA LEU A 37 -0.52 8.55 1.39
C LEU A 37 -1.83 8.59 0.59
N LEU A 38 -2.29 7.45 0.07
CA LEU A 38 -3.57 7.38 -0.64
C LEU A 38 -4.75 7.66 0.30
N TYR A 39 -4.71 7.17 1.54
CA TYR A 39 -5.74 7.48 2.53
C TYR A 39 -5.75 8.97 2.91
N LEU A 40 -4.56 9.57 3.09
CA LEU A 40 -4.41 11.00 3.30
C LEU A 40 -5.00 11.79 2.13
N ASP A 41 -4.75 11.35 0.90
CA ASP A 41 -5.23 12.02 -0.29
C ASP A 41 -6.77 12.00 -0.39
N ILE A 42 -7.39 10.85 -0.16
CA ILE A 42 -8.87 10.73 -0.06
C ILE A 42 -9.41 11.72 0.97
N TRP A 43 -8.73 11.86 2.11
CA TRP A 43 -9.12 12.81 3.15
C TRP A 43 -8.97 14.27 2.71
N LEU A 44 -7.91 14.61 1.96
CA LEU A 44 -7.72 15.94 1.36
C LEU A 44 -8.79 16.26 0.31
N ILE A 45 -9.16 15.29 -0.53
CA ILE A 45 -10.26 15.46 -1.51
C ILE A 45 -11.57 15.75 -0.78
N ASN A 46 -11.87 15.01 0.28
CA ASN A 46 -13.07 15.22 1.09
C ASN A 46 -13.06 16.57 1.83
N ALA A 47 -11.89 17.01 2.30
CA ALA A 47 -11.69 18.34 2.88
C ALA A 47 -11.68 19.47 1.83
N ASN A 48 -11.76 19.14 0.54
CA ASN A 48 -11.67 20.06 -0.58
C ASN A 48 -10.39 20.92 -0.55
N LEU A 49 -9.28 20.31 -0.14
CA LEU A 49 -7.96 20.92 -0.09
C LEU A 49 -7.15 20.49 -1.30
N ASP A 50 -6.76 21.46 -2.12
CA ASP A 50 -5.83 21.23 -3.23
C ASP A 50 -4.39 21.42 -2.74
N PRO A 51 -3.61 20.33 -2.56
CA PRO A 51 -2.22 20.44 -2.10
C PRO A 51 -1.32 21.18 -3.10
N HIS A 52 -1.72 21.33 -4.37
CA HIS A 52 -0.94 22.04 -5.38
C HIS A 52 -1.01 23.56 -5.23
N GLN A 53 -2.09 24.06 -4.62
CA GLN A 53 -2.33 25.49 -4.47
C GLN A 53 -1.96 26.01 -3.06
N ILE A 54 -1.61 25.10 -2.15
CA ILE A 54 -1.30 25.44 -0.77
C ILE A 54 0.23 25.61 -0.64
N THR A 55 0.66 26.83 -0.33
CA THR A 55 2.05 27.09 0.09
C THR A 55 2.32 26.47 1.47
N ILE A 56 3.59 26.21 1.81
CA ILE A 56 3.97 25.63 3.11
C ILE A 56 3.40 26.44 4.28
N ASP A 57 3.42 27.77 4.19
CA ASP A 57 2.83 28.67 5.19
C ASP A 57 1.30 28.57 5.26
N GLY A 58 0.64 28.42 4.11
CA GLY A 58 -0.80 28.17 4.03
C GLY A 58 -1.19 26.81 4.61
N ALA A 59 -0.36 25.78 4.40
CA ALA A 59 -0.55 24.46 5.00
C ALA A 59 -0.39 24.53 6.53
N LEU A 60 0.65 25.21 7.02
CA LEU A 60 0.87 25.45 8.45
C LEU A 60 -0.29 26.23 9.09
N GLY A 61 -0.82 27.24 8.39
CA GLY A 61 -1.99 27.99 8.83
C GLY A 61 -3.24 27.11 8.94
N LYS A 62 -3.49 26.25 7.96
CA LYS A 62 -4.61 25.31 7.98
C LYS A 62 -4.42 24.17 8.98
N MET A 63 -3.19 23.70 9.19
CA MET A 63 -2.87 22.70 10.22
C MET A 63 -3.10 23.22 11.64
N LYS A 64 -2.90 24.52 11.89
CA LYS A 64 -3.23 25.15 13.18
C LYS A 64 -4.73 25.24 13.44
N LEU A 65 -5.56 25.18 12.39
CA LEU A 65 -7.03 25.20 12.48
C LEU A 65 -7.62 23.80 12.63
N LEU A 66 -6.84 22.74 12.38
CA LEU A 66 -7.28 21.37 12.63
C LEU A 66 -7.35 21.11 14.12
N SER A 67 -8.50 20.63 14.57
CA SER A 67 -8.62 20.20 15.96
C SER A 67 -7.78 18.93 16.17
N ILE A 68 -7.23 18.77 17.37
CA ILE A 68 -6.56 17.51 17.76
C ILE A 68 -7.52 16.32 17.59
N GLY A 69 -8.83 16.55 17.76
CA GLY A 69 -9.88 15.56 17.50
C GLY A 69 -9.90 15.07 16.06
N ASP A 70 -9.81 15.97 15.07
CA ASP A 70 -9.83 15.60 13.65
C ASP A 70 -8.60 14.75 13.27
N VAL A 71 -7.43 15.12 13.82
CA VAL A 71 -6.20 14.34 13.63
C VAL A 71 -6.31 12.97 14.29
N ALA A 72 -6.86 12.90 15.51
CA ALA A 72 -7.08 11.63 16.20
C ALA A 72 -8.05 10.73 15.42
N VAL A 73 -9.17 11.27 14.93
CA VAL A 73 -10.12 10.53 14.09
C VAL A 73 -9.43 10.03 12.82
N PHE A 74 -8.66 10.87 12.14
CA PHE A 74 -7.92 10.47 10.95
C PHE A 74 -7.00 9.25 11.20
N VAL A 75 -6.17 9.31 12.25
CA VAL A 75 -5.21 8.24 12.59
C VAL A 75 -5.94 6.97 13.07
N VAL A 76 -6.96 7.12 13.92
CA VAL A 76 -7.72 5.99 14.46
C VAL A 76 -8.51 5.30 13.35
N SER A 77 -9.15 6.05 12.45
CA SER A 77 -9.87 5.51 11.30
C SER A 77 -8.94 4.77 10.34
N TYR A 78 -7.77 5.32 10.02
CA TYR A 78 -6.76 4.61 9.23
C TYR A 78 -6.33 3.30 9.89
N SER A 79 -6.03 3.36 11.19
CA SER A 79 -5.59 2.20 11.97
C SER A 79 -6.68 1.12 12.01
N LEU A 80 -7.95 1.50 12.19
CA LEU A 80 -9.10 0.58 12.15
C LEU A 80 -9.28 -0.05 10.77
N LEU A 81 -9.17 0.73 9.70
CA LEU A 81 -9.26 0.22 8.33
C LEU A 81 -8.19 -0.84 8.08
N MET A 82 -6.93 -0.55 8.43
CA MET A 82 -5.80 -1.44 8.17
C MET A 82 -5.74 -2.67 9.10
N SER A 83 -6.23 -2.54 10.34
CA SER A 83 -6.18 -3.63 11.34
C SER A 83 -7.42 -4.52 11.36
N ALA A 84 -8.60 -3.99 10.98
CA ALA A 84 -9.86 -4.73 11.06
C ALA A 84 -10.55 -4.85 9.70
N THR A 85 -10.82 -3.72 9.01
CA THR A 85 -11.64 -3.73 7.80
C THR A 85 -10.98 -4.45 6.63
N ILE A 86 -9.72 -4.15 6.33
CA ILE A 86 -8.97 -4.78 5.23
C ILE A 86 -8.80 -6.29 5.47
N PRO A 87 -8.42 -6.76 6.68
CA PRO A 87 -8.45 -8.19 7.00
C PRO A 87 -9.83 -8.83 6.84
N ALA A 88 -10.91 -8.14 7.23
CA ALA A 88 -12.28 -8.65 7.07
C ALA A 88 -12.68 -8.78 5.60
N ILE A 89 -12.39 -7.77 4.76
CA ILE A 89 -12.63 -7.83 3.32
C ILE A 89 -11.87 -9.00 2.70
N ARG A 90 -10.60 -9.21 3.09
CA ARG A 90 -9.81 -10.35 2.61
C ARG A 90 -10.43 -11.70 3.01
N MET A 91 -10.89 -11.84 4.25
CA MET A 91 -11.57 -13.06 4.70
C MET A 91 -12.83 -13.35 3.89
N VAL A 92 -13.65 -12.33 3.60
CA VAL A 92 -14.84 -12.46 2.75
C VAL A 92 -14.44 -12.89 1.33
N TYR A 93 -13.40 -12.28 0.75
CA TYR A 93 -12.88 -12.67 -0.56
C TYR A 93 -12.43 -14.14 -0.58
N ILE A 94 -11.64 -14.58 0.40
CA ILE A 94 -11.16 -15.97 0.49
C ILE A 94 -12.33 -16.95 0.64
N ALA A 95 -13.31 -16.64 1.51
CA ALA A 95 -14.48 -17.48 1.72
C ALA A 95 -15.40 -17.57 0.48
N PHE A 96 -15.55 -16.46 -0.24
CA PHE A 96 -16.24 -16.46 -1.52
C PHE A 96 -15.50 -17.36 -2.53
N MET A 97 -14.19 -17.15 -2.64
CA MET A 97 -13.34 -17.84 -3.60
C MET A 97 -13.20 -19.36 -3.37
N SER A 98 -13.23 -19.82 -2.12
CA SER A 98 -13.25 -21.24 -1.77
C SER A 98 -14.55 -21.93 -2.18
N SER A 99 -15.64 -21.18 -2.36
CA SER A 99 -16.93 -21.72 -2.80
C SER A 99 -16.99 -22.01 -4.31
N PHE A 100 -16.17 -21.33 -5.13
CA PHE A 100 -16.20 -21.44 -6.60
C PHE A 100 -15.03 -22.23 -7.21
N VAL A 101 -13.90 -22.31 -6.51
CA VAL A 101 -12.71 -22.99 -7.02
C VAL A 101 -12.33 -24.08 -6.03
N PRO A 102 -12.51 -25.37 -6.39
CA PRO A 102 -12.06 -26.49 -5.56
C PRO A 102 -10.59 -26.30 -5.20
N SER A 103 -10.26 -26.43 -3.93
CA SER A 103 -8.90 -26.28 -3.40
C SER A 103 -8.01 -27.43 -3.88
N SER A 104 -7.54 -27.38 -5.13
CA SER A 104 -6.62 -28.35 -5.70
C SER A 104 -5.19 -27.80 -5.74
N SER A 105 -4.63 -27.46 -4.58
CA SER A 105 -3.17 -27.30 -4.44
C SER A 105 -2.83 -27.10 -2.97
N GLY A 106 -1.91 -27.92 -2.46
CA GLY A 106 -1.23 -27.67 -1.19
C GLY A 106 -0.39 -26.41 -1.30
N SER A 107 -1.02 -25.25 -1.10
CA SER A 107 -0.33 -24.00 -0.85
C SER A 107 0.38 -24.12 0.50
N ALA A 108 1.69 -23.87 0.50
CA ALA A 108 2.46 -23.79 1.73
C ALA A 108 1.82 -22.74 2.66
N GLU A 109 1.69 -23.08 3.93
CA GLU A 109 1.10 -22.18 4.93
C GLU A 109 1.85 -20.83 4.91
N GLN A 110 1.12 -19.75 4.56
CA GLN A 110 1.75 -18.45 4.40
C GLN A 110 2.20 -17.94 5.77
N SER A 111 3.44 -17.44 5.85
CA SER A 111 3.99 -16.85 7.07
C SER A 111 3.13 -15.68 7.56
N VAL A 112 3.17 -15.39 8.87
CA VAL A 112 2.44 -14.25 9.46
C VAL A 112 2.81 -12.95 8.76
N GLU A 113 4.08 -12.80 8.40
CA GLU A 113 4.61 -11.63 7.71
C GLU A 113 4.07 -11.50 6.28
N GLY A 114 3.98 -12.61 5.54
CA GLY A 114 3.42 -12.64 4.19
C GLY A 114 1.93 -12.28 4.19
N ARG A 115 1.17 -12.81 5.16
CA ARG A 115 -0.25 -12.45 5.35
C ARG A 115 -0.43 -10.96 5.63
N GLN A 116 0.43 -10.38 6.47
CA GLN A 116 0.37 -8.95 6.78
C GLN A 116 0.72 -8.08 5.57
N LEU A 117 1.75 -8.43 4.82
CA LEU A 117 2.13 -7.76 3.58
C LEU A 117 0.99 -7.80 2.55
N SER A 118 0.35 -8.95 2.36
CA SER A 118 -0.80 -9.10 1.47
C SER A 118 -1.99 -8.24 1.89
N ARG A 119 -2.30 -8.19 3.19
CA ARG A 119 -3.34 -7.30 3.73
C ARG A 119 -3.02 -5.83 3.44
N TRP A 120 -1.78 -5.40 3.66
CA TRP A 120 -1.41 -4.01 3.37
C TRP A 120 -1.43 -3.69 1.87
N ALA A 121 -1.04 -4.64 1.03
CA ALA A 121 -1.17 -4.52 -0.42
C ALA A 121 -2.65 -4.40 -0.84
N LEU A 122 -3.56 -5.14 -0.22
CA LEU A 122 -5.01 -4.97 -0.41
C LEU A 122 -5.46 -3.56 0.01
N GLY A 123 -4.92 -3.02 1.10
CA GLY A 123 -5.12 -1.63 1.51
C GLY A 123 -4.74 -0.62 0.42
N VAL A 124 -3.55 -0.77 -0.18
CA VAL A 124 -3.11 0.06 -1.32
C VAL A 124 -4.10 -0.02 -2.49
N VAL A 125 -4.51 -1.23 -2.88
CA VAL A 125 -5.43 -1.42 -4.01
C VAL A 125 -6.79 -0.78 -3.71
N VAL A 126 -7.36 -1.03 -2.52
CA VAL A 126 -8.65 -0.47 -2.11
C VAL A 126 -8.60 1.06 -2.07
N PHE A 127 -7.56 1.64 -1.47
CA PHE A 127 -7.43 3.10 -1.40
C PHE A 127 -7.14 3.72 -2.76
N ALA A 128 -6.35 3.09 -3.63
CA ALA A 128 -6.11 3.61 -4.98
C ALA A 128 -7.40 3.62 -5.82
N VAL A 129 -8.22 2.55 -5.72
CA VAL A 129 -9.51 2.49 -6.39
C VAL A 129 -10.48 3.51 -5.81
N TRP A 130 -10.52 3.66 -4.48
CA TRP A 130 -11.35 4.65 -3.81
C TRP A 130 -10.95 6.07 -4.18
N ASP A 131 -9.66 6.39 -4.14
CA ASP A 131 -9.10 7.69 -4.51
C ASP A 131 -9.50 8.07 -5.94
N GLY A 132 -9.25 7.16 -6.89
CA GLY A 132 -9.66 7.35 -8.28
C GLY A 132 -11.17 7.51 -8.45
N ALA A 133 -11.98 6.73 -7.72
CA ALA A 133 -13.43 6.82 -7.78
C ALA A 133 -13.94 8.16 -7.24
N VAL A 134 -13.49 8.59 -6.05
CA VAL A 134 -13.88 9.88 -5.46
C VAL A 134 -13.41 11.03 -6.35
N GLY A 135 -12.17 10.98 -6.83
CA GLY A 135 -11.59 11.95 -7.76
C GLY A 135 -12.37 12.09 -9.08
N TYR A 136 -12.89 10.99 -9.61
CA TYR A 136 -13.71 11.00 -10.83
C TYR A 136 -15.01 11.80 -10.66
N PHE A 137 -15.64 11.75 -9.48
CA PHE A 137 -16.88 12.49 -9.21
C PHE A 137 -16.68 13.96 -8.83
N GLN A 138 -15.44 14.43 -8.67
CA GLN A 138 -15.15 15.84 -8.36
C GLN A 138 -14.99 16.68 -9.63
N PHE A 139 -15.98 17.51 -9.93
CA PHE A 139 -15.92 18.46 -11.06
C PHE A 139 -15.33 19.81 -10.60
N GLY A 140 -14.22 20.23 -11.22
CA GLY A 140 -13.60 21.56 -11.00
C GLY A 140 -12.79 21.72 -9.71
N LYS A 141 -12.49 20.63 -9.01
CA LYS A 141 -11.71 20.57 -7.75
C LYS A 141 -10.52 19.62 -7.90
N TYR A 142 -9.65 19.56 -6.90
CA TYR A 142 -8.57 18.58 -6.82
C TYR A 142 -9.13 17.16 -7.00
N ARG A 143 -8.61 16.43 -8.00
CA ARG A 143 -9.12 15.11 -8.44
C ARG A 143 -8.38 13.92 -7.82
N GLY A 144 -7.47 14.18 -6.89
CA GLY A 144 -6.70 13.16 -6.20
C GLY A 144 -5.37 12.79 -6.85
N ALA A 145 -4.57 12.07 -6.07
CA ALA A 145 -3.22 11.65 -6.40
C ALA A 145 -3.21 10.60 -7.51
N VAL A 146 -4.21 9.70 -7.56
CA VAL A 146 -4.32 8.71 -8.64
C VAL A 146 -4.63 9.40 -9.97
N ALA A 147 -5.55 10.36 -9.99
CA ALA A 147 -5.83 11.14 -11.20
C ALA A 147 -4.60 11.95 -11.65
N PHE A 148 -3.91 12.59 -10.71
CA PHE A 148 -2.66 13.29 -10.99
C PHE A 148 -1.58 12.36 -11.56
N LEU A 149 -1.43 11.16 -10.98
CA LEU A 149 -0.49 10.16 -11.48
C LEU A 149 -0.84 9.75 -12.91
N VAL A 150 -2.12 9.48 -13.19
CA VAL A 150 -2.60 9.13 -14.55
C VAL A 150 -2.31 10.26 -15.55
N ASP A 151 -2.57 11.53 -15.19
CA ASP A 151 -2.28 12.67 -16.05
C ASP A 151 -0.78 12.81 -16.34
N ARG A 152 0.08 12.57 -15.34
CA ARG A 152 1.54 12.55 -15.52
C ARG A 152 2.01 11.37 -16.36
N LEU A 153 1.36 10.24 -16.21
CA LEU A 153 1.60 9.05 -17.01
C LEU A 153 1.15 9.23 -18.46
N ALA A 154 0.28 10.18 -18.79
CA ALA A 154 -0.14 10.46 -20.17
C ALA A 154 0.87 11.31 -20.97
N GLY A 155 1.95 11.79 -20.34
CA GLY A 155 3.02 12.51 -21.03
C GLY A 155 3.91 11.63 -21.90
N ASP A 156 4.73 12.28 -22.73
CA ASP A 156 5.69 11.62 -23.63
C ASP A 156 7.12 11.70 -23.09
N GLY A 157 7.90 10.62 -23.28
CA GLY A 157 9.34 10.58 -23.02
C GLY A 157 9.79 9.32 -22.29
N ILE A 158 11.06 8.93 -22.53
CA ILE A 158 11.65 7.69 -21.99
C ILE A 158 11.54 7.60 -20.46
N ALA A 159 11.76 8.71 -19.75
CA ALA A 159 11.64 8.75 -18.30
C ALA A 159 10.18 8.51 -17.83
N VAL A 160 9.20 9.04 -18.57
CA VAL A 160 7.77 8.85 -18.28
C VAL A 160 7.37 7.40 -18.56
N ASP A 161 7.88 6.78 -19.63
CA ASP A 161 7.62 5.38 -19.95
C ASP A 161 8.18 4.42 -18.89
N ILE A 162 9.42 4.65 -18.42
CA ILE A 162 10.01 3.86 -17.33
C ILE A 162 9.17 4.00 -16.05
N PHE A 163 8.73 5.22 -15.73
CA PHE A 163 7.87 5.46 -14.57
C PHE A 163 6.50 4.78 -14.73
N ARG A 164 5.89 4.82 -15.93
CA ARG A 164 4.62 4.15 -16.26
C ARG A 164 4.68 2.65 -16.06
N VAL A 165 5.72 2.01 -16.59
CA VAL A 165 5.95 0.57 -16.43
C VAL A 165 6.17 0.24 -14.96
N SER A 166 6.99 1.02 -14.25
CA SER A 166 7.29 0.80 -12.83
C SER A 166 6.04 0.92 -11.96
N ALA A 167 5.24 1.96 -12.15
CA ALA A 167 3.99 2.18 -11.42
C ALA A 167 2.97 1.06 -11.70
N SER A 168 2.88 0.63 -12.95
CA SER A 168 1.99 -0.46 -13.37
C SER A 168 2.41 -1.81 -12.79
N LEU A 169 3.71 -2.13 -12.83
CA LEU A 169 4.27 -3.34 -12.22
C LEU A 169 4.09 -3.34 -10.70
N PHE A 170 4.29 -2.19 -10.05
CA PHE A 170 4.04 -2.04 -8.62
C PHE A 170 2.57 -2.29 -8.27
N PHE A 171 1.64 -1.67 -9.00
CA PHE A 171 0.21 -1.87 -8.76
C PHE A 171 -0.20 -3.32 -9.01
N LEU A 172 0.27 -3.94 -10.09
CA LEU A 172 0.03 -5.35 -10.38
C LEU A 172 0.63 -6.26 -9.29
N PHE A 173 1.82 -5.95 -8.78
CA PHE A 173 2.43 -6.67 -7.67
C PHE A 173 1.55 -6.59 -6.40
N CYS A 174 1.07 -5.39 -6.04
CA CYS A 174 0.13 -5.23 -4.93
C CYS A 174 -1.18 -6.00 -5.16
N LEU A 175 -1.71 -5.98 -6.38
CA LEU A 175 -2.93 -6.72 -6.74
C LEU A 175 -2.74 -8.23 -6.62
N LEU A 176 -1.63 -8.76 -7.12
CA LEU A 176 -1.29 -10.19 -7.01
C LEU A 176 -1.16 -10.62 -5.55
N LEU A 177 -0.44 -9.84 -4.74
CA LEU A 177 -0.32 -10.09 -3.30
C LEU A 177 -1.69 -10.02 -2.61
N ALA A 178 -2.52 -9.03 -2.94
CA ALA A 178 -3.85 -8.85 -2.35
C ALA A 178 -4.79 -10.03 -2.64
N LEU A 179 -4.66 -10.62 -3.84
CA LEU A 179 -5.51 -11.72 -4.32
C LEU A 179 -4.92 -13.11 -4.01
N GLU A 180 -3.68 -13.19 -3.52
CA GLU A 180 -3.04 -14.42 -3.08
C GLU A 180 -3.90 -15.10 -2.00
N ARG A 181 -4.28 -16.35 -2.25
CA ARG A 181 -5.09 -17.14 -1.32
C ARG A 181 -4.21 -17.66 -0.19
N ASP A 182 -4.65 -17.43 1.04
CA ASP A 182 -4.09 -18.11 2.19
C ASP A 182 -4.47 -19.59 2.08
N GLY A 183 -3.47 -20.47 2.00
CA GLY A 183 -3.62 -21.93 2.00
C GLY A 183 -4.13 -22.48 3.31
#